data_AF-A0A923QX34-F1
#
_entry.id   AF-A0A923QX34-F1
#
_cell.length_a   1.000
_cell.length_b   1.000
_cell.length_c   1.000
_cell.angle_alpha   90.00
_cell.angle_beta   90.00
_cell.angle_gamma   90.00
#
_symmetry.space_group_name_H-M   'P 1'
#
loop_
_entity.id
_entity.type
_entity.pdbx_description
1 polymer ?
#
loop_
_entity_poly.entity_id
_entity_poly.type
_entity_poly.pdbx_seq_one_letter_code
_entity_poly.pdbx_strand_id
1 'polypeptide(L)'
;GKSSTLMFDGSEESTMAYLKRFGFSTAMIHDFWIPFYQGIFLEDDLHTSRQLFEFTFKMFIESGAVIPSKGMQAIPDHLVDYLGKEKIKLNEAIVRVEANTLITAKEGKFPFDHIILATDALNRPDNFNHDAMHYKAVTNMYFSAGKIPFLSKHVILNASPSRVVNNVAFMSQVAPAYSPEGIHLISVSGNGLHHHPEDFKKDLTGMFGPEVKEWKHIKSYAIPFALPDCKIQDSYQVKNSNGHYVCGDYHLQGSINGAMKSGRMAAEALLNDLK
;
A
#
# COMPACT_ATOMS: atom_id res chain seq x y z
N GLY A 1 -17.13 14.14 -13.61
CA GLY A 1 -15.97 13.22 -13.61
C GLY A 1 -16.13 12.22 -14.73
N LYS A 2 -15.04 11.72 -15.31
CA LYS A 2 -15.08 10.62 -16.30
C LYS A 2 -15.69 9.36 -15.65
N SER A 3 -16.41 8.56 -16.44
CA SER A 3 -16.84 7.20 -16.05
C SER A 3 -15.60 6.33 -15.80
N SER A 4 -15.69 5.35 -14.88
CA SER A 4 -14.59 4.43 -14.57
C SER A 4 -14.06 3.71 -15.82
N THR A 5 -14.94 3.36 -16.76
CA THR A 5 -14.58 2.68 -18.01
C THR A 5 -13.67 3.52 -18.92
N LEU A 6 -13.75 4.84 -18.86
CA LEU A 6 -12.90 5.75 -19.65
C LEU A 6 -11.49 5.92 -19.05
N MET A 7 -11.24 5.41 -17.85
CA MET A 7 -9.93 5.49 -17.19
C MET A 7 -8.98 4.36 -17.62
N PHE A 8 -9.47 3.33 -18.32
CA PHE A 8 -8.69 2.15 -18.71
C PHE A 8 -8.49 2.05 -20.23
N ASP A 9 -8.28 3.19 -20.89
CA ASP A 9 -8.18 3.36 -22.35
C ASP A 9 -6.86 2.83 -22.99
N GLY A 10 -6.00 2.16 -22.22
CA GLY A 10 -4.68 1.68 -22.64
C GLY A 10 -3.63 2.76 -22.97
N SER A 11 -3.88 4.05 -22.74
CA SER A 11 -2.90 5.11 -23.02
C SER A 11 -1.67 5.06 -22.09
N GLU A 12 -0.46 5.09 -22.67
CA GLU A 12 0.83 5.01 -21.95
C GLU A 12 1.36 6.38 -21.47
N GLU A 13 0.49 7.39 -21.36
CA GLU A 13 0.92 8.70 -20.88
C GLU A 13 1.31 8.64 -19.40
N SER A 14 2.50 9.16 -19.04
CA SER A 14 2.92 9.27 -17.64
C SER A 14 2.14 10.37 -16.91
N THR A 15 2.06 10.26 -15.58
CA THR A 15 1.43 11.27 -14.73
C THR A 15 2.11 12.64 -14.91
N MET A 16 3.44 12.69 -14.97
CA MET A 16 4.17 13.93 -15.22
C MET A 16 3.79 14.59 -16.56
N ALA A 17 3.72 13.81 -17.64
CA ALA A 17 3.36 14.33 -18.96
C ALA A 17 1.92 14.85 -18.97
N TYR A 18 1.00 14.12 -18.35
CA TYR A 18 -0.39 14.54 -18.20
C TYR A 18 -0.52 15.86 -17.45
N LEU A 19 0.14 16.01 -16.29
CA LEU A 19 0.05 17.22 -15.47
C LEU A 19 0.54 18.47 -16.23
N LYS A 20 1.64 18.34 -16.96
CA LYS A 20 2.17 19.42 -17.83
C LYS A 20 1.19 19.76 -18.94
N ARG A 21 0.67 18.76 -19.65
CA ARG A 21 -0.28 18.94 -20.75
C ARG A 21 -1.61 19.52 -20.29
N PHE A 22 -2.07 19.16 -19.08
CA PHE A 22 -3.28 19.71 -18.47
C PHE A 22 -3.15 21.21 -18.18
N GLY A 23 -1.91 21.72 -18.05
CA GLY A 23 -1.63 23.14 -17.86
C GLY A 23 -1.41 23.56 -16.41
N PHE A 24 -1.06 22.64 -15.51
CA PHE A 24 -0.62 23.03 -14.16
C PHE A 24 0.69 23.83 -14.22
N SER A 25 0.79 24.85 -13.37
CA SER A 25 2.01 25.64 -13.27
C SER A 25 3.18 24.80 -12.77
N THR A 26 4.40 25.16 -13.16
CA THR A 26 5.63 24.50 -12.67
C THR A 26 5.69 24.51 -11.15
N ALA A 27 5.27 25.59 -10.49
CA ALA A 27 5.21 25.69 -9.04
C ALA A 27 4.24 24.68 -8.43
N MET A 28 3.01 24.56 -8.96
CA MET A 28 2.04 23.57 -8.46
C MET A 28 2.52 22.12 -8.68
N ILE A 29 3.17 21.86 -9.82
CA ILE A 29 3.76 20.54 -10.08
C ILE A 29 4.85 20.23 -9.05
N HIS A 30 5.74 21.18 -8.79
CA HIS A 30 6.85 21.00 -7.85
C HIS A 30 6.42 20.93 -6.38
N ASP A 31 5.56 21.86 -5.95
CA ASP A 31 5.24 22.06 -4.53
C ASP A 31 4.13 21.13 -4.04
N PHE A 32 3.31 20.58 -4.95
CA PHE A 32 2.17 19.74 -4.59
C PHE A 32 2.15 18.40 -5.35
N TRP A 33 2.09 18.40 -6.68
CA TRP A 33 1.82 17.17 -7.41
C TRP A 33 2.93 16.13 -7.29
N ILE A 34 4.18 16.55 -7.43
CA ILE A 34 5.35 15.69 -7.23
C ILE A 34 5.33 15.12 -5.80
N PRO A 35 5.42 15.91 -4.72
CA PRO A 35 5.54 15.34 -3.38
C PRO A 35 4.32 14.52 -2.94
N PHE A 36 3.12 14.87 -3.39
CA PHE A 36 1.92 14.09 -3.09
C PHE A 36 1.97 12.72 -3.77
N TYR A 37 2.17 12.67 -5.08
CA TYR A 37 2.11 11.42 -5.83
C TYR A 37 3.36 10.56 -5.73
N GLN A 38 4.53 11.14 -5.47
CA GLN A 38 5.70 10.34 -5.11
C GLN A 38 5.43 9.48 -3.87
N GLY A 39 4.60 9.96 -2.93
CA GLY A 39 4.21 9.18 -1.74
C GLY A 39 3.16 8.11 -1.99
N ILE A 40 2.29 8.32 -2.99
CA ILE A 40 1.26 7.35 -3.36
C ILE A 40 1.87 6.25 -4.24
N PHE A 41 2.73 6.63 -5.18
CA PHE A 41 3.33 5.72 -6.15
C PHE A 41 4.68 5.17 -5.72
N LEU A 42 5.24 5.65 -4.60
CA LEU A 42 6.56 5.25 -4.08
C LEU A 42 7.68 5.34 -5.13
N GLU A 43 7.65 6.41 -5.93
CA GLU A 43 8.62 6.70 -6.99
C GLU A 43 8.99 8.18 -6.98
N ASP A 44 9.97 8.59 -7.77
CA ASP A 44 10.47 9.97 -7.77
C ASP A 44 10.00 10.81 -8.97
N ASP A 45 9.83 10.23 -10.16
CA ASP A 45 9.65 11.01 -11.39
C ASP A 45 8.22 11.08 -11.94
N LEU A 46 7.24 10.52 -11.22
CA LEU A 46 5.84 10.40 -11.66
C LEU A 46 5.71 9.71 -13.05
N HIS A 47 6.51 8.67 -13.29
CA HIS A 47 6.45 7.81 -14.48
C HIS A 47 5.19 6.93 -14.50
N THR A 48 4.61 6.64 -13.34
CA THR A 48 3.36 5.90 -13.20
C THR A 48 2.28 6.46 -14.13
N SER A 49 1.50 5.56 -14.74
CA SER A 49 0.49 5.90 -15.74
C SER A 49 -0.51 6.95 -15.26
N ARG A 50 -0.92 7.83 -16.17
CA ARG A 50 -2.02 8.78 -15.99
C ARG A 50 -3.29 8.09 -15.49
N GLN A 51 -3.56 6.87 -15.92
CA GLN A 51 -4.76 6.13 -15.54
C GLN A 51 -4.82 5.85 -14.05
N LEU A 52 -3.69 5.42 -13.47
CA LEU A 52 -3.59 5.22 -12.02
C LEU A 52 -3.69 6.55 -11.26
N PHE A 53 -3.12 7.63 -11.80
CA PHE A 53 -3.34 8.98 -11.28
C PHE A 53 -4.81 9.38 -11.32
N GLU A 54 -5.51 9.29 -12.45
CA GLU A 54 -6.92 9.70 -12.58
C GLU A 54 -7.82 8.89 -11.63
N PHE A 55 -7.56 7.58 -11.51
CA PHE A 55 -8.27 6.70 -10.59
C PHE A 55 -8.07 7.12 -9.12
N THR A 56 -6.81 7.21 -8.67
CA THR A 56 -6.50 7.58 -7.27
C THR A 56 -6.93 9.00 -6.95
N PHE A 57 -6.75 9.95 -7.88
CA PHE A 57 -7.19 11.34 -7.71
C PHE A 57 -8.70 11.44 -7.53
N LYS A 58 -9.47 10.70 -8.35
CA LYS A 58 -10.93 10.60 -8.19
C LYS A 58 -11.30 10.08 -6.81
N MET A 59 -10.62 9.05 -6.30
CA MET A 59 -10.87 8.54 -4.95
C MET A 59 -10.61 9.58 -3.86
N PHE A 60 -9.54 10.38 -3.97
CA PHE A 60 -9.27 11.46 -3.01
C PHE A 60 -10.26 12.62 -3.09
N ILE A 61 -10.82 12.92 -4.26
CA ILE A 61 -11.82 13.98 -4.41
C ILE A 61 -13.21 13.52 -3.94
N GLU A 62 -13.58 12.27 -4.22
CA GLU A 62 -14.94 11.78 -3.97
C GLU A 62 -15.13 11.22 -2.57
N SER A 63 -14.06 11.00 -1.80
CA SER A 63 -14.13 10.38 -0.48
C SER A 63 -13.04 10.90 0.45
N GLY A 64 -13.30 10.79 1.76
CA GLY A 64 -12.30 11.12 2.78
C GLY A 64 -11.32 9.98 3.03
N ALA A 65 -10.09 10.31 3.39
CA ALA A 65 -9.15 9.35 3.95
C ALA A 65 -9.51 9.06 5.41
N VAL A 66 -9.60 7.77 5.78
CA VAL A 66 -9.98 7.33 7.12
C VAL A 66 -9.02 6.27 7.64
N ILE A 67 -8.91 6.20 8.96
CA ILE A 67 -8.15 5.17 9.67
C ILE A 67 -9.06 4.59 10.79
N PRO A 68 -9.01 3.28 11.07
CA PRO A 68 -9.79 2.70 12.17
C PRO A 68 -9.29 3.22 13.52
N SER A 69 -10.19 3.55 14.45
CA SER A 69 -9.80 4.10 15.76
C SER A 69 -8.88 3.20 16.59
N LYS A 70 -8.86 1.89 16.30
CA LYS A 70 -8.04 0.87 16.97
C LYS A 70 -6.79 0.45 16.16
N GLY A 71 -6.42 1.19 15.12
CA GLY A 71 -5.31 0.81 14.25
C GLY A 71 -5.76 -0.01 13.03
N MET A 72 -4.89 -0.08 12.01
CA MET A 72 -5.17 -0.82 10.78
C MET A 72 -5.40 -2.32 11.01
N GLN A 73 -4.85 -2.90 12.09
CA GLN A 73 -5.06 -4.29 12.51
C GLN A 73 -6.54 -4.62 12.79
N ALA A 74 -7.38 -3.62 13.09
CA ALA A 74 -8.81 -3.82 13.31
C ALA A 74 -9.54 -4.40 12.08
N ILE A 75 -9.02 -4.18 10.86
CA ILE A 75 -9.61 -4.72 9.63
C ILE A 75 -9.41 -6.25 9.56
N PRO A 76 -8.18 -6.81 9.58
CA PRO A 76 -7.99 -8.25 9.59
C PRO A 76 -8.56 -8.92 10.85
N ASP A 77 -8.53 -8.28 12.02
CA ASP A 77 -9.16 -8.85 13.23
C ASP A 77 -10.67 -9.08 13.04
N HIS A 78 -11.36 -8.12 12.42
CA HIS A 78 -12.79 -8.28 12.10
C HIS A 78 -13.04 -9.43 11.11
N LEU A 79 -12.15 -9.65 10.14
CA LEU A 79 -12.24 -10.80 9.23
C LEU A 79 -12.04 -12.13 9.97
N VAL A 80 -11.09 -12.18 10.91
CA VAL A 80 -10.83 -13.35 11.75
C VAL A 80 -12.05 -13.69 12.61
N ASP A 81 -12.65 -12.67 13.25
CA ASP A 81 -13.84 -12.84 14.08
C ASP A 81 -15.04 -13.37 13.28
N TYR A 82 -15.17 -12.96 12.02
CA TYR A 82 -16.21 -13.46 11.12
C TYR A 82 -15.95 -14.90 10.64
N LEU A 83 -14.70 -15.24 10.31
CA LEU A 83 -14.34 -16.56 9.78
C LEU A 83 -14.32 -17.65 10.85
N GLY A 84 -13.83 -17.32 12.05
CA GLY A 84 -13.51 -18.26 13.12
C GLY A 84 -12.03 -18.65 13.12
N LYS A 85 -11.36 -18.54 14.28
CA LYS A 85 -9.92 -18.81 14.43
C LYS A 85 -9.55 -20.26 14.14
N GLU A 86 -10.48 -21.18 14.32
CA GLU A 86 -10.31 -22.61 14.05
C GLU A 86 -10.10 -22.94 12.56
N LYS A 87 -10.48 -22.02 11.67
CA LYS A 87 -10.28 -22.16 10.22
C LYS A 87 -8.99 -21.53 9.73
N ILE A 88 -8.21 -20.93 10.62
CA ILE A 88 -7.00 -20.17 10.28
C ILE A 88 -5.80 -20.87 10.89
N LYS A 89 -4.93 -21.39 10.01
CA LYS A 89 -3.63 -21.93 10.41
C LYS A 89 -2.55 -20.88 10.16
N LEU A 90 -1.97 -20.37 11.26
CA LEU A 90 -0.86 -19.42 11.22
C LEU A 90 0.48 -20.15 11.30
N ASN A 91 1.53 -19.50 10.82
CA ASN A 91 2.90 -20.03 10.82
C ASN A 91 3.04 -21.35 10.05
N GLU A 92 2.18 -21.61 9.07
CA GLU A 92 2.19 -22.79 8.21
C GLU A 92 2.35 -22.37 6.75
N ALA A 93 3.57 -22.41 6.22
CA ALA A 93 3.83 -22.05 4.84
C ALA A 93 3.46 -23.22 3.91
N ILE A 94 2.72 -22.94 2.83
CA ILE A 94 2.54 -23.89 1.73
C ILE A 94 3.78 -23.87 0.85
N VAL A 95 4.54 -24.96 0.81
CA VAL A 95 5.77 -25.06 0.01
C VAL A 95 5.48 -25.58 -1.39
N ARG A 96 4.49 -26.47 -1.57
CA ARG A 96 4.11 -27.02 -2.87
C ARG A 96 2.62 -27.30 -2.96
N VAL A 97 2.08 -27.27 -4.18
CA VAL A 97 0.71 -27.70 -4.49
C VAL A 97 0.78 -28.78 -5.56
N GLU A 98 0.40 -30.01 -5.23
CA GLU A 98 0.48 -31.17 -6.11
C GLU A 98 -0.90 -31.80 -6.28
N ALA A 99 -1.41 -31.79 -7.51
CA ALA A 99 -2.78 -32.23 -7.79
C ALA A 99 -3.78 -31.59 -6.81
N ASN A 100 -4.44 -32.39 -5.97
CA ASN A 100 -5.40 -31.97 -4.95
C ASN A 100 -4.82 -32.01 -3.53
N THR A 101 -3.50 -31.80 -3.39
CA THR A 101 -2.80 -31.86 -2.11
C THR A 101 -1.91 -30.63 -1.89
N LEU A 102 -2.13 -29.91 -0.79
CA LEU A 102 -1.20 -28.91 -0.27
C LEU A 102 -0.08 -29.60 0.50
N ILE A 103 1.16 -29.22 0.23
CA ILE A 103 2.32 -29.63 1.02
C ILE A 103 2.79 -28.43 1.80
N THR A 104 2.88 -28.60 3.11
CA THR A 104 3.24 -27.56 4.06
C THR A 104 4.64 -27.77 4.61
N ALA A 105 5.25 -26.69 5.12
CA ALA A 105 6.60 -26.72 5.66
C ALA A 105 6.72 -27.54 6.97
N LYS A 106 5.66 -27.63 7.79
CA LYS A 106 5.71 -28.27 9.11
C LYS A 106 4.73 -29.44 9.25
N GLU A 107 3.48 -29.24 8.89
CA GLU A 107 2.39 -30.15 9.27
C GLU A 107 2.11 -31.28 8.25
N GLY A 108 2.79 -31.27 7.10
CA GLY A 108 2.68 -32.32 6.08
C GLY A 108 1.66 -32.01 4.98
N LYS A 109 0.84 -33.01 4.62
CA LYS A 109 -0.01 -32.98 3.41
C LYS A 109 -1.49 -32.77 3.75
N PHE A 110 -2.16 -31.86 3.07
CA PHE A 110 -3.59 -31.58 3.23
C PHE A 110 -4.35 -31.74 1.91
N PRO A 111 -5.43 -32.54 1.84
CA PRO A 111 -6.24 -32.62 0.65
C PRO A 111 -7.09 -31.35 0.46
N PHE A 112 -7.38 -31.00 -0.79
CA PHE A 112 -8.29 -29.92 -1.14
C PHE A 112 -9.03 -30.21 -2.45
N ASP A 113 -10.27 -29.73 -2.57
CA ASP A 113 -11.04 -29.79 -3.82
C ASP A 113 -10.74 -28.58 -4.72
N HIS A 114 -10.69 -27.40 -4.10
CA HIS A 114 -10.40 -26.13 -4.76
C HIS A 114 -9.43 -25.27 -3.93
N ILE A 115 -8.66 -24.42 -4.61
CA ILE A 115 -7.66 -23.55 -3.98
C ILE A 115 -7.75 -22.13 -4.54
N ILE A 116 -7.74 -21.15 -3.64
CA ILE A 116 -7.51 -19.73 -3.96
C ILE A 116 -6.13 -19.36 -3.41
N LEU A 117 -5.26 -18.89 -4.30
CA LEU A 117 -3.91 -18.43 -3.97
C LEU A 117 -3.95 -16.92 -3.75
N ALA A 118 -3.81 -16.51 -2.49
CA ALA A 118 -3.77 -15.12 -2.05
C ALA A 118 -2.37 -14.73 -1.50
N THR A 119 -1.32 -15.38 -1.99
CA THR A 119 0.07 -15.07 -1.62
C THR A 119 0.60 -13.93 -2.50
N ASP A 120 1.56 -13.16 -2.00
CA ASP A 120 2.34 -12.28 -2.88
C ASP A 120 3.14 -13.09 -3.91
N ALA A 121 3.70 -12.42 -4.92
CA ALA A 121 4.42 -13.06 -6.01
C ALA A 121 5.74 -13.73 -5.56
N LEU A 122 6.32 -13.31 -4.43
CA LEU A 122 7.63 -13.76 -3.93
C LEU A 122 7.50 -15.01 -3.06
N ASN A 123 6.39 -15.16 -2.35
CA ASN A 123 6.12 -16.22 -1.38
C ASN A 123 5.14 -17.28 -1.90
N ARG A 124 5.07 -17.45 -3.23
CA ARG A 124 4.28 -18.53 -3.85
C ARG A 124 4.94 -19.89 -3.62
N PRO A 125 4.16 -20.99 -3.61
CA PRO A 125 4.74 -22.33 -3.53
C PRO A 125 5.73 -22.59 -4.69
N ASP A 126 6.74 -23.41 -4.44
CA ASP A 126 7.94 -23.58 -5.28
C ASP A 126 7.62 -24.02 -6.72
N ASN A 127 6.52 -24.74 -6.92
CA ASN A 127 6.12 -25.27 -8.22
C ASN A 127 5.21 -24.33 -9.03
N PHE A 128 5.11 -23.06 -8.63
CA PHE A 128 4.44 -22.00 -9.39
C PHE A 128 5.45 -21.17 -10.17
N ASN A 129 4.95 -20.35 -11.10
CA ASN A 129 5.81 -19.38 -11.75
C ASN A 129 6.05 -18.18 -10.82
N HIS A 130 7.33 -17.89 -10.59
CA HIS A 130 7.84 -16.73 -9.86
C HIS A 130 8.30 -15.64 -10.83
N ASP A 131 7.50 -15.38 -11.87
CA ASP A 131 7.73 -14.25 -12.78
C ASP A 131 8.07 -13.00 -11.98
N ALA A 132 9.12 -12.31 -12.41
CA ALA A 132 9.65 -11.15 -11.71
C ALA A 132 8.60 -10.04 -11.64
N MET A 133 7.96 -9.93 -10.48
CA MET A 133 7.16 -8.77 -10.13
C MET A 133 8.07 -7.74 -9.46
N HIS A 134 8.07 -6.54 -10.02
CA HIS A 134 8.79 -5.43 -9.42
C HIS A 134 7.94 -4.85 -8.30
N TYR A 135 8.60 -4.53 -7.19
CA TYR A 135 7.99 -3.86 -6.07
C TYR A 135 8.79 -2.61 -5.75
N LYS A 136 8.08 -1.60 -5.26
CA LYS A 136 8.67 -0.38 -4.73
C LYS A 136 8.81 -0.52 -3.22
N ALA A 137 9.92 -0.04 -2.69
CA ALA A 137 10.22 -0.07 -1.27
C ALA A 137 9.79 1.24 -0.58
N VAL A 138 9.46 1.16 0.70
CA VAL A 138 9.20 2.35 1.54
C VAL A 138 9.73 2.12 2.94
N THR A 139 10.14 3.21 3.58
CA THR A 139 10.43 3.22 5.00
C THR A 139 9.50 4.18 5.70
N ASN A 140 8.77 3.70 6.71
CA ASN A 140 8.02 4.54 7.61
C ASN A 140 8.65 4.51 9.01
N MET A 141 8.87 5.69 9.57
CA MET A 141 9.37 5.87 10.92
C MET A 141 8.33 6.58 11.77
N TYR A 142 8.08 6.03 12.96
CA TYR A 142 7.20 6.63 13.95
C TYR A 142 8.01 7.36 15.00
N PHE A 143 7.56 8.58 15.33
CA PHE A 143 8.13 9.39 16.40
C PHE A 143 7.04 9.78 17.40
N SER A 144 7.43 9.96 18.66
CA SER A 144 6.61 10.59 19.69
C SER A 144 7.17 11.97 20.02
N ALA A 145 6.29 12.95 20.24
CA ALA A 145 6.68 14.25 20.74
C ALA A 145 5.67 14.78 21.76
N GLY A 146 6.12 15.52 22.77
CA GLY A 146 5.23 16.26 23.68
C GLY A 146 4.68 17.55 23.08
N LYS A 147 5.30 18.05 21.99
CA LYS A 147 4.90 19.25 21.26
C LYS A 147 5.10 19.05 19.77
N ILE A 148 4.14 19.54 18.97
CA ILE A 148 4.20 19.57 17.51
C ILE A 148 4.11 21.01 17.02
N PRO A 149 4.66 21.34 15.82
CA PRO A 149 4.75 22.72 15.33
C PRO A 149 3.38 23.37 15.09
N PHE A 150 2.37 22.58 14.73
CA PHE A 150 1.00 23.02 14.52
C PHE A 150 0.03 21.83 14.58
N LEU A 151 -1.25 22.11 14.85
CA LEU A 151 -2.32 21.12 14.81
C LEU A 151 -2.81 20.97 13.37
N SER A 152 -2.83 19.74 12.85
CA SER A 152 -3.33 19.45 11.51
C SER A 152 -3.79 18.00 11.39
N LYS A 153 -4.82 17.77 10.58
CA LYS A 153 -5.27 16.45 10.14
C LYS A 153 -4.87 16.15 8.68
N HIS A 154 -4.10 17.04 8.06
CA HIS A 154 -3.61 16.88 6.70
C HIS A 154 -2.29 16.09 6.69
N VAL A 155 -2.04 15.42 5.57
CA VAL A 155 -0.69 14.94 5.23
C VAL A 155 0.15 16.16 4.84
N ILE A 156 1.33 16.28 5.44
CA ILE A 156 2.29 17.34 5.18
C ILE A 156 3.29 16.81 4.16
N LEU A 157 3.49 17.58 3.10
CA LEU A 157 4.34 17.23 1.98
C LEU A 157 5.68 17.93 2.11
N ASN A 158 6.77 17.23 1.85
CA ASN A 158 8.08 17.84 1.72
C ASN A 158 8.37 18.06 0.24
N ALA A 159 8.45 19.31 -0.21
CA ALA A 159 8.75 19.64 -1.61
C ALA A 159 10.26 19.80 -1.88
N SER A 160 11.13 19.60 -0.89
CA SER A 160 12.59 19.74 -1.07
C SER A 160 13.10 18.71 -2.09
N PRO A 161 13.97 19.09 -3.05
CA PRO A 161 14.50 18.19 -4.07
C PRO A 161 15.52 17.17 -3.51
N SER A 162 16.13 17.46 -2.36
CA SER A 162 17.12 16.57 -1.72
C SER A 162 16.53 15.82 -0.52
N ARG A 163 15.21 15.64 -0.49
CA ARG A 163 14.50 15.05 0.65
C ARG A 163 14.73 13.56 0.77
N VAL A 164 14.77 13.11 2.02
CA VAL A 164 14.58 11.73 2.43
C VAL A 164 13.13 11.53 2.91
N VAL A 165 12.60 12.50 3.64
CA VAL A 165 11.20 12.48 4.11
C VAL A 165 10.31 12.93 2.97
N ASN A 166 9.43 12.05 2.50
CA ASN A 166 8.45 12.38 1.48
C ASN A 166 7.20 13.04 2.09
N ASN A 167 6.65 12.46 3.16
CA ASN A 167 5.49 13.03 3.84
C ASN A 167 5.45 12.74 5.35
N VAL A 168 4.67 13.56 6.06
CA VAL A 168 4.48 13.51 7.52
C VAL A 168 2.99 13.55 7.84
N ALA A 169 2.55 12.72 8.80
CA ALA A 169 1.21 12.78 9.34
C ALA A 169 1.23 12.76 10.88
N PHE A 170 0.53 13.70 11.51
CA PHE A 170 0.31 13.73 12.95
C PHE A 170 -0.85 12.79 13.32
N MET A 171 -0.56 11.50 13.41
CA MET A 171 -1.56 10.45 13.52
C MET A 171 -2.52 10.61 14.70
N SER A 172 -2.03 11.06 15.87
CA SER A 172 -2.92 11.28 17.03
C SER A 172 -3.84 12.50 16.87
N GLN A 173 -3.60 13.39 15.90
CA GLN A 173 -4.56 14.44 15.54
C GLN A 173 -5.73 13.89 14.72
N VAL A 174 -5.51 12.81 13.97
CA VAL A 174 -6.54 12.13 13.17
C VAL A 174 -7.30 11.13 14.03
N ALA A 175 -6.58 10.29 14.78
CA ALA A 175 -7.13 9.30 15.70
C ALA A 175 -6.52 9.48 17.10
N PRO A 176 -7.16 10.24 18.01
CA PRO A 176 -6.63 10.52 19.34
C PRO A 176 -6.23 9.29 20.14
N ALA A 177 -6.93 8.16 19.95
CA ALA A 177 -6.65 6.90 20.63
C ALA A 177 -5.30 6.24 20.23
N TYR A 178 -4.60 6.76 19.21
CA TYR A 178 -3.30 6.22 18.78
C TYR A 178 -2.13 6.65 19.68
N SER A 179 -2.35 7.55 20.63
CA SER A 179 -1.30 7.99 21.56
C SER A 179 -1.88 8.36 22.93
N PRO A 180 -1.09 8.25 24.02
CA PRO A 180 -1.48 8.78 25.31
C PRO A 180 -1.76 10.29 25.26
N GLU A 181 -2.53 10.78 26.24
CA GLU A 181 -2.79 12.20 26.39
C GLU A 181 -1.47 12.99 26.54
N GLY A 182 -1.40 14.15 25.88
CA GLY A 182 -0.21 15.00 25.86
C GLY A 182 0.95 14.48 24.99
N ILE A 183 0.80 13.32 24.33
CA ILE A 183 1.81 12.77 23.42
C ILE A 183 1.26 12.75 21.99
N HIS A 184 2.09 13.18 21.05
CA HIS A 184 1.79 13.16 19.63
C HIS A 184 2.49 12.00 18.94
N LEU A 185 1.72 11.12 18.30
CA LEU A 185 2.26 10.11 17.38
C LEU A 185 2.41 10.73 16.00
N ILE A 186 3.62 10.66 15.45
CA ILE A 186 4.00 11.22 14.15
C ILE A 186 4.44 10.08 13.26
N SER A 187 3.82 9.93 12.09
CA SER A 187 4.24 9.01 11.03
C SER A 187 5.04 9.77 9.99
N VAL A 188 6.20 9.27 9.62
CA VAL A 188 7.10 9.92 8.66
C VAL A 188 7.51 8.89 7.62
N SER A 189 7.17 9.13 6.36
CA SER A 189 7.39 8.20 5.27
C SER A 189 8.47 8.71 4.32
N GLY A 190 9.40 7.84 3.93
CA GLY A 190 10.40 8.08 2.88
C GLY A 190 10.41 6.93 1.88
N ASN A 191 10.49 7.26 0.59
CA ASN A 191 10.55 6.27 -0.49
C ASN A 191 11.89 5.52 -0.42
N GLY A 192 11.87 4.21 -0.66
CA GLY A 192 13.06 3.36 -0.57
C GLY A 192 13.36 2.82 0.84
N LEU A 193 14.53 2.19 0.97
CA LEU A 193 15.00 1.57 2.21
C LEU A 193 15.95 2.51 2.95
N HIS A 194 15.55 2.90 4.16
CA HIS A 194 16.32 3.78 5.04
C HIS A 194 16.52 3.11 6.40
N HIS A 195 17.70 3.26 6.97
CA HIS A 195 18.06 2.58 8.21
C HIS A 195 18.29 3.53 9.39
N HIS A 196 18.52 4.82 9.14
CA HIS A 196 18.93 5.77 10.15
C HIS A 196 17.85 6.84 10.41
N PRO A 197 17.23 6.85 11.60
CA PRO A 197 16.26 7.88 11.97
C PRO A 197 16.80 9.32 11.94
N GLU A 198 18.11 9.49 12.06
CA GLU A 198 18.76 10.80 12.02
C GLU A 198 18.65 11.47 10.63
N ASP A 199 18.61 10.69 9.55
CA ASP A 199 18.41 11.23 8.20
C ASP A 199 17.01 11.86 8.06
N PHE A 200 16.01 11.20 8.66
CA PHE A 200 14.64 11.71 8.72
C PHE A 200 14.56 12.94 9.62
N LYS A 201 15.21 12.92 10.79
CA LYS A 201 15.24 14.07 11.71
C LYS A 201 15.90 15.30 11.09
N LYS A 202 16.90 15.14 10.24
CA LYS A 202 17.53 16.24 9.51
C LYS A 202 16.51 16.99 8.64
N ASP A 203 15.77 16.27 7.81
CA ASP A 203 14.71 16.82 6.97
C ASP A 203 13.60 17.45 7.81
N LEU A 204 13.12 16.73 8.83
CA LEU A 204 12.07 17.21 9.73
C LEU A 204 12.50 18.51 10.44
N THR A 205 13.77 18.63 10.84
CA THR A 205 14.31 19.86 11.43
C THR A 205 14.28 21.01 10.43
N GLY A 206 14.56 20.75 9.15
CA GLY A 206 14.40 21.73 8.08
C GLY A 206 12.95 22.16 7.86
N MET A 207 12.00 21.23 8.00
CA MET A 207 10.57 21.48 7.81
C MET A 207 9.92 22.21 8.99
N PHE A 208 10.29 21.85 10.22
CA PHE A 208 9.55 22.23 11.44
C PHE A 208 10.40 22.96 12.48
N GLY A 209 11.70 23.10 12.26
CA GLY A 209 12.61 23.80 13.15
C GLY A 209 13.23 22.91 14.25
N PRO A 210 13.95 23.51 15.22
CA PRO A 210 14.83 22.80 16.14
C PRO A 210 14.11 21.92 17.16
N GLU A 211 12.81 22.12 17.39
CA GLU A 211 12.01 21.32 18.34
C GLU A 211 11.94 19.83 17.95
N VAL A 212 12.20 19.49 16.69
CA VAL A 212 12.29 18.10 16.21
C VAL A 212 13.38 17.30 16.94
N LYS A 213 14.39 17.95 17.52
CA LYS A 213 15.41 17.28 18.34
C LYS A 213 14.81 16.54 19.53
N GLU A 214 13.70 17.05 20.08
CA GLU A 214 12.97 16.44 21.20
C GLU A 214 12.09 15.27 20.77
N TRP A 215 11.91 15.05 19.46
CA TRP A 215 11.13 13.94 18.95
C TRP A 215 11.89 12.63 19.19
N LYS A 216 11.21 11.70 19.85
CA LYS A 216 11.78 10.38 20.17
C LYS A 216 11.32 9.39 19.12
N HIS A 217 12.28 8.73 18.49
CA HIS A 217 11.98 7.61 17.59
C HIS A 217 11.34 6.47 18.39
N ILE A 218 10.24 5.93 17.88
CA ILE A 218 9.52 4.81 18.48
C ILE A 218 9.88 3.53 17.75
N LYS A 219 9.75 3.54 16.42
CA LYS A 219 9.91 2.34 15.59
C LYS A 219 10.08 2.70 14.12
N SER A 220 10.90 1.92 13.41
CA SER A 220 11.03 1.97 11.96
C SER A 220 10.48 0.70 11.33
N TYR A 221 9.85 0.86 10.17
CA TYR A 221 9.39 -0.22 9.31
C TYR A 221 9.97 0.02 7.91
N ALA A 222 10.98 -0.76 7.55
CA ALA A 222 11.54 -0.78 6.21
C ALA A 222 10.89 -1.95 5.44
N ILE A 223 10.13 -1.64 4.41
CA ILE A 223 9.31 -2.60 3.67
C ILE A 223 9.86 -2.67 2.23
N PRO A 224 10.67 -3.69 1.89
CA PRO A 224 11.28 -3.80 0.56
C PRO A 224 10.26 -4.07 -0.55
N PHE A 225 9.13 -4.72 -0.21
CA PHE A 225 8.10 -5.13 -1.16
C PHE A 225 6.77 -4.46 -0.80
N ALA A 226 6.75 -3.11 -0.77
CA ALA A 226 5.65 -2.35 -0.20
C ALA A 226 4.48 -2.10 -1.17
N LEU A 227 4.80 -1.84 -2.44
CA LEU A 227 3.80 -1.57 -3.47
C LEU A 227 4.18 -2.32 -4.75
N PRO A 228 3.32 -3.22 -5.26
CA PRO A 228 3.58 -3.86 -6.55
C PRO A 228 3.56 -2.82 -7.67
N ASP A 229 4.54 -2.88 -8.55
CA ASP A 229 4.62 -2.04 -9.75
C ASP A 229 3.83 -2.70 -10.89
N CYS A 230 2.50 -2.65 -10.76
CA CYS A 230 1.56 -3.26 -11.70
C CYS A 230 0.79 -2.19 -12.50
N LYS A 231 0.45 -2.52 -13.75
CA LYS A 231 -0.48 -1.69 -14.54
C LYS A 231 -1.87 -1.72 -13.91
N ILE A 232 -2.53 -0.56 -13.90
CA ILE A 232 -3.92 -0.47 -13.44
C ILE A 232 -4.83 -1.19 -14.45
N GLN A 233 -5.69 -2.08 -13.98
CA GLN A 233 -6.64 -2.80 -14.83
C GLN A 233 -7.93 -3.12 -14.09
N ASP A 234 -9.02 -3.26 -14.85
CA ASP A 234 -10.36 -3.51 -14.30
C ASP A 234 -10.64 -5.00 -14.04
N SER A 235 -9.92 -5.87 -14.75
CA SER A 235 -10.04 -7.33 -14.68
C SER A 235 -8.69 -8.00 -14.88
N TYR A 236 -8.59 -9.27 -14.49
CA TYR A 236 -7.41 -10.11 -14.69
C TYR A 236 -7.85 -11.57 -14.90
N GLN A 237 -6.91 -12.41 -15.36
CA GLN A 237 -7.14 -13.85 -15.46
C GLN A 237 -7.17 -14.47 -14.06
N VAL A 238 -8.38 -14.77 -13.58
CA VAL A 238 -8.62 -15.26 -12.22
C VAL A 238 -8.13 -16.69 -12.02
N LYS A 239 -8.06 -17.50 -13.08
CA LYS A 239 -7.47 -18.85 -13.06
C LYS A 239 -6.11 -18.83 -13.73
N ASN A 240 -5.13 -19.49 -13.12
CA ASN A 240 -3.84 -19.74 -13.77
C ASN A 240 -3.89 -20.99 -14.68
N SER A 241 -2.77 -21.29 -15.35
CA SER A 241 -2.64 -22.45 -16.26
C SER A 241 -2.88 -23.81 -15.60
N ASN A 242 -2.78 -23.89 -14.27
CA ASN A 242 -3.02 -25.11 -13.49
C ASN A 242 -4.49 -25.20 -13.00
N GLY A 243 -5.35 -24.24 -13.36
CA GLY A 243 -6.76 -24.19 -12.93
C GLY A 243 -6.96 -23.67 -11.50
N HIS A 244 -5.90 -23.20 -10.83
CA HIS A 244 -6.00 -22.59 -9.50
C HIS A 244 -6.48 -21.15 -9.60
N TYR A 245 -7.32 -20.73 -8.67
CA TYR A 245 -7.78 -19.35 -8.58
C TYR A 245 -6.67 -18.51 -7.93
N VAL A 246 -6.46 -17.28 -8.41
CA VAL A 246 -5.44 -16.37 -7.91
C VAL A 246 -6.05 -15.02 -7.56
N CYS A 247 -5.56 -14.38 -6.51
CA CYS A 247 -5.90 -13.02 -6.12
C CYS A 247 -4.75 -12.35 -5.37
N GLY A 248 -4.81 -11.03 -5.23
CA GLY A 248 -3.74 -10.22 -4.66
C GLY A 248 -3.87 -8.76 -5.05
N ASP A 249 -3.14 -7.90 -4.36
CA ASP A 249 -3.05 -6.46 -4.65
C ASP A 249 -2.42 -6.15 -6.02
N TYR A 250 -1.57 -7.06 -6.51
CA TYR A 250 -0.85 -6.94 -7.77
C TYR A 250 -1.67 -7.27 -9.03
N HIS A 251 -2.93 -7.68 -8.90
CA HIS A 251 -3.77 -8.08 -10.04
C HIS A 251 -4.61 -6.96 -10.65
N LEU A 252 -4.90 -5.89 -9.92
CA LEU A 252 -5.78 -4.81 -10.39
C LEU A 252 -5.10 -3.45 -10.24
N GLN A 253 -4.87 -3.05 -8.99
CA GLN A 253 -4.18 -1.82 -8.60
C GLN A 253 -3.64 -2.03 -7.19
N GLY A 254 -2.36 -1.75 -6.97
CA GLY A 254 -1.66 -1.99 -5.72
C GLY A 254 -2.27 -1.20 -4.56
N SER A 255 -3.24 -1.79 -3.87
CA SER A 255 -3.84 -1.24 -2.65
C SER A 255 -4.73 -2.25 -1.96
N ILE A 256 -5.17 -1.92 -0.74
CA ILE A 256 -6.16 -2.68 0.02
C ILE A 256 -7.46 -2.88 -0.79
N ASN A 257 -7.94 -1.83 -1.48
CA ASN A 257 -9.17 -1.93 -2.28
C ASN A 257 -8.99 -2.88 -3.48
N GLY A 258 -7.83 -2.82 -4.14
CA GLY A 258 -7.49 -3.75 -5.22
C GLY A 258 -7.42 -5.19 -4.74
N ALA A 259 -6.78 -5.44 -3.59
CA ALA A 259 -6.69 -6.76 -2.98
C ALA A 259 -8.07 -7.34 -2.60
N MET A 260 -8.92 -6.54 -1.97
CA MET A 260 -10.27 -6.99 -1.59
C MET A 260 -11.15 -7.26 -2.83
N LYS A 261 -11.03 -6.43 -3.87
CA LYS A 261 -11.75 -6.63 -5.14
C LYS A 261 -11.28 -7.91 -5.85
N SER A 262 -9.96 -8.15 -5.93
CA SER A 262 -9.44 -9.36 -6.58
C SER A 262 -9.80 -10.63 -5.79
N GLY A 263 -9.74 -10.59 -4.45
CA GLY A 263 -10.18 -11.72 -3.62
C GLY A 263 -11.67 -12.06 -3.81
N ARG A 264 -12.53 -11.04 -3.92
CA ARG A 264 -13.95 -11.23 -4.25
C ARG A 264 -14.13 -11.88 -5.63
N MET A 265 -13.44 -11.37 -6.65
CA MET A 265 -13.51 -11.93 -8.01
C MET A 265 -13.08 -13.40 -8.05
N ALA A 266 -12.03 -13.77 -7.31
CA ALA A 266 -11.58 -15.16 -7.20
C ALA A 266 -12.62 -16.06 -6.53
N ALA A 267 -13.23 -15.61 -5.43
CA ALA A 267 -14.27 -16.35 -4.75
C ALA A 267 -15.54 -16.51 -5.63
N GLU A 268 -15.96 -15.46 -6.31
CA GLU A 268 -17.13 -15.49 -7.20
C GLU A 268 -16.91 -16.40 -8.42
N ALA A 269 -15.70 -16.38 -9.01
CA ALA A 269 -15.34 -17.31 -10.07
C ALA A 269 -15.42 -18.77 -9.60
N LEU A 270 -14.84 -19.07 -8.44
CA LEU A 270 -14.90 -20.41 -7.84
C LEU A 270 -16.35 -20.85 -7.61
N LEU A 271 -17.17 -20.01 -7.00
CA LEU A 271 -18.57 -20.32 -6.73
C LEU A 271 -19.39 -20.54 -8.00
N ASN A 272 -19.03 -19.91 -9.12
CA ASN A 272 -19.70 -20.13 -10.40
C ASN A 272 -19.30 -21.44 -11.06
N ASP A 273 -18.07 -21.92 -10.86
CA ASP A 273 -17.64 -23.24 -11.37
C ASP A 273 -18.18 -24.40 -10.52
N LEU A 274 -18.61 -24.13 -9.29
CA LEU A 274 -19.26 -25.10 -8.40
C LEU A 274 -20.75 -25.32 -8.70
N LYS A 275 -21.35 -24.50 -9.58
CA LYS A 275 -22.75 -24.61 -9.99
C LYS A 275 -22.91 -25.53 -11.19
#